data_AF-A0A7J6LQG2-F1
#
_entry.id   AF-A0A7J6LQG2-F1
#
_cell.length_a   1.000
_cell.length_b   1.000
_cell.length_c   1.000
_cell.angle_alpha   90.00
_cell.angle_beta   90.00
_cell.angle_gamma   90.00
#
_symmetry.space_group_name_H-M   'P 1'
#
loop_
_entity.id
_entity.type
_entity.pdbx_description
1 polymer ?
#
loop_
_entity_poly.entity_id
_entity_poly.type
_entity_poly.pdbx_seq_one_letter_code
_entity_poly.pdbx_strand_id
1 'polypeptide(L)'
;MSYNEMILQTKAVFGELPDDVLPSLEQVIVLRSRVEDHAIPFADFSVWTGKQRIRLRQMKLKRWTFGEDGTAERISAPSLTTFHDWCKSSTIYKYALAMIGASTITDLEAYRAQIEHLYSIYGDHYGSFVTGADELLRSSRISKFWPVGDKTKWGVAFRAAAADYSFLNAQVNCNVFQVTRDNNTSQPGAKSSLHSTPHSTWWSNCGPQLTLGLRRLRERAISSAFPTKPVHLAILVAPALMVGSTCA
;
A
#
# COMPACT_ATOMS: atom_id res chain seq x y z
N MET A 1 10.29 -1.72 26.23
CA MET A 1 11.29 -1.34 25.21
C MET A 1 11.13 0.13 24.87
N SER A 2 12.16 0.93 25.16
CA SER A 2 12.20 2.37 24.85
C SER A 2 12.34 2.62 23.35
N TYR A 3 12.05 3.83 22.89
CA TYR A 3 12.17 4.17 21.47
C TYR A 3 13.60 4.19 20.96
N ASN A 4 14.54 4.63 21.79
CA ASN A 4 15.97 4.59 21.45
C ASN A 4 16.45 3.14 21.29
N GLU A 5 15.99 2.21 22.13
CA GLU A 5 16.27 0.78 21.97
C GLU A 5 15.72 0.25 20.64
N MET A 6 14.48 0.60 20.27
CA MET A 6 13.89 0.18 18.99
C MET A 6 14.69 0.67 17.78
N ILE A 7 15.16 1.91 17.82
CA ILE A 7 16.03 2.46 16.77
C ILE A 7 17.35 1.68 16.73
N LEU A 8 18.01 1.48 17.87
CA LEU A 8 19.30 0.81 17.92
C LEU A 8 19.21 -0.63 17.39
N GLN A 9 18.16 -1.37 17.77
CA GLN A 9 17.90 -2.71 17.23
C GLN A 9 17.67 -2.67 15.72
N THR A 10 16.88 -1.73 15.24
CA THR A 10 16.62 -1.57 13.80
C THR A 10 17.89 -1.22 13.04
N LYS A 11 18.72 -0.32 13.58
CA LYS A 11 20.03 0.03 13.01
C LYS A 11 21.00 -1.16 13.02
N ALA A 12 20.96 -2.00 14.05
CA ALA A 12 21.80 -3.19 14.12
C ALA A 12 21.43 -4.22 13.04
N VAL A 13 20.15 -4.32 12.68
CA VAL A 13 19.67 -5.27 11.66
C VAL A 13 19.80 -4.72 10.24
N PHE A 14 19.51 -3.43 10.03
CA PHE A 14 19.37 -2.85 8.69
C PHE A 14 20.42 -1.80 8.33
N GLY A 15 21.31 -1.44 9.26
CA GLY A 15 22.29 -0.39 9.09
C GLY A 15 21.72 1.01 9.34
N GLU A 16 22.43 2.03 8.87
CA GLU A 16 22.04 3.42 9.10
C GLU A 16 20.84 3.81 8.23
N LEU A 17 19.76 4.23 8.89
CA LEU A 17 18.54 4.70 8.23
C LEU A 17 18.57 6.22 8.08
N PRO A 18 18.18 6.77 6.91
CA PRO A 18 17.99 8.20 6.74
C PRO A 18 16.96 8.78 7.71
N ASP A 19 17.19 10.01 8.17
CA ASP A 19 16.31 10.70 9.14
C ASP A 19 14.89 10.97 8.60
N ASP A 20 14.72 11.04 7.28
CA ASP A 20 13.43 11.30 6.64
C ASP A 20 12.53 10.05 6.59
N VAL A 21 13.11 8.85 6.69
CA VAL A 21 12.38 7.58 6.72
C VAL A 21 12.16 7.04 8.14
N LEU A 22 12.77 7.67 9.14
CA LEU A 22 12.63 7.26 10.53
C LEU A 22 11.23 7.63 11.06
N PRO A 23 10.44 6.66 11.56
CA PRO A 23 9.12 6.94 12.12
C PRO A 23 9.26 7.68 13.45
N SER A 24 8.39 8.66 13.69
CA SER A 24 8.36 9.38 14.97
C SER A 24 7.91 8.50 16.14
N LEU A 25 8.27 8.90 17.37
CA LEU A 25 7.83 8.22 18.59
C LEU A 25 6.31 8.02 18.65
N GLU A 26 5.54 9.05 18.33
CA GLU A 26 4.07 9.00 18.36
C GLU A 26 3.51 7.98 17.37
N GLN A 27 4.07 7.93 16.16
CA GLN A 27 3.70 6.95 15.14
C GLN A 27 3.93 5.53 15.64
N VAL A 28 5.10 5.25 16.22
CA VAL A 28 5.45 3.93 16.75
C VAL A 28 4.54 3.54 17.93
N ILE A 29 4.27 4.46 18.86
CA ILE A 29 3.40 4.18 20.03
C ILE A 29 1.98 3.85 19.57
N VAL A 30 1.39 4.65 18.69
CA VAL A 30 0.02 4.42 18.20
C VAL A 30 -0.07 3.09 17.46
N LEU A 31 0.92 2.78 16.62
CA LEU A 31 0.95 1.53 15.87
C LEU A 31 1.11 0.32 16.81
N ARG A 32 2.00 0.43 17.80
CA ARG A 32 2.21 -0.59 18.83
C ARG A 32 0.91 -0.89 19.58
N SER A 33 0.23 0.14 20.09
CA SER A 33 -1.03 -0.03 20.82
C SER A 33 -2.07 -0.78 19.97
N ARG A 34 -2.19 -0.46 18.68
CA ARG A 34 -3.09 -1.21 17.78
C ARG A 34 -2.72 -2.69 17.67
N VAL A 35 -1.42 -3.00 17.53
CA VAL A 35 -0.96 -4.39 17.43
C VAL A 35 -1.19 -5.15 18.74
N GLU A 36 -0.95 -4.51 19.88
CA GLU A 36 -1.21 -5.05 21.22
C GLU A 36 -2.71 -5.33 21.44
N ASP A 37 -3.58 -4.47 20.92
CA ASP A 37 -5.04 -4.65 20.93
C ASP A 37 -5.54 -5.67 19.89
N HIS A 38 -4.63 -6.33 19.16
CA HIS A 38 -4.93 -7.21 18.02
C HIS A 38 -5.79 -6.54 16.93
N ALA A 39 -5.72 -5.21 16.85
CA ALA A 39 -6.36 -4.42 15.80
C ALA A 39 -5.44 -4.32 14.58
N ILE A 40 -6.06 -4.10 13.42
CA ILE A 40 -5.35 -3.88 12.17
C ILE A 40 -4.43 -2.66 12.34
N PRO A 41 -3.12 -2.76 12.05
CA PRO A 41 -2.15 -1.69 12.27
C PRO A 41 -2.26 -0.65 11.15
N PHE A 42 -3.48 -0.24 10.82
CA PHE A 42 -3.75 0.68 9.73
C PHE A 42 -3.06 2.03 9.96
N ALA A 43 -2.63 2.67 8.87
CA ALA A 43 -2.13 4.04 8.86
C ALA A 43 -2.56 4.73 7.59
N ASP A 44 -3.19 5.90 7.69
CA ASP A 44 -3.54 6.70 6.52
C ASP A 44 -2.26 7.37 5.98
N PHE A 45 -1.84 7.04 4.76
CA PHE A 45 -0.60 7.54 4.16
C PHE A 45 -0.67 9.03 3.78
N SER A 46 -1.85 9.63 3.70
CA SER A 46 -1.99 11.08 3.57
C SER A 46 -1.52 11.83 4.82
N VAL A 47 -1.57 11.17 5.99
CA VAL A 47 -1.18 11.69 7.30
C VAL A 47 0.14 11.08 7.80
N TRP A 48 0.42 9.84 7.42
CA TRP A 48 1.59 9.06 7.84
C TRP A 48 2.81 9.44 7.01
N THR A 49 3.46 10.54 7.38
CA THR A 49 4.63 11.05 6.65
C THR A 49 5.82 11.29 7.57
N GLY A 50 6.99 11.49 6.95
CA GLY A 50 8.19 11.93 7.66
C GLY A 50 7.97 13.34 8.22
N LYS A 51 8.59 13.63 9.37
CA LYS A 51 8.48 14.93 10.06
C LYS A 51 7.02 15.38 10.25
N GLN A 52 6.13 14.44 10.57
CA GLN A 52 4.67 14.63 10.61
C GLN A 52 4.24 15.89 11.36
N ARG A 53 4.83 16.18 12.53
CA ARG A 53 4.50 17.38 13.33
C ARG A 53 4.76 18.68 12.56
N ILE A 54 5.87 18.77 11.84
CA ILE A 54 6.21 19.96 11.03
C ILE A 54 5.21 20.08 9.88
N ARG A 55 4.94 18.98 9.17
CA ARG A 55 3.97 18.96 8.06
C ARG A 55 2.57 19.33 8.52
N LEU A 56 2.08 18.78 9.63
CA LEU A 56 0.76 19.11 10.18
C LEU A 56 0.65 20.57 10.60
N ARG A 57 1.70 21.16 11.17
CA ARG A 57 1.75 22.61 11.47
C ARG A 57 1.68 23.42 10.18
N GLN A 58 2.46 23.06 9.16
CA GLN A 58 2.43 23.73 7.86
C GLN A 58 1.06 23.59 7.18
N MET A 59 0.43 22.42 7.24
CA MET A 59 -0.92 22.20 6.69
C MET A 59 -1.99 23.02 7.42
N LYS A 60 -1.86 23.23 8.73
CA LYS A 60 -2.76 24.12 9.49
C LYS A 60 -2.61 25.58 9.06
N LEU A 61 -1.37 26.03 8.83
CA LEU A 61 -1.07 27.40 8.41
C LEU A 61 -1.48 27.66 6.95
N LYS A 62 -1.21 26.72 6.03
CA LYS A 62 -1.54 26.82 4.60
C LYS A 62 -3.02 26.67 4.28
N ARG A 63 -3.85 26.35 5.27
CA ARG A 63 -5.28 26.08 5.07
C ARG A 63 -6.12 27.33 4.86
N TRP A 64 -5.53 28.52 5.00
CA TRP A 64 -6.22 29.79 4.92
C TRP A 64 -5.53 30.67 3.89
N THR A 65 -6.30 31.18 2.94
CA THR A 65 -5.89 32.26 2.05
C THR A 65 -6.81 33.45 2.23
N PHE A 66 -6.23 34.63 2.23
CA PHE A 66 -6.96 35.88 2.28
C PHE A 66 -7.14 36.38 0.85
N GLY A 67 -8.40 36.52 0.41
CA GLY A 67 -8.73 37.16 -0.86
C GLY A 67 -8.48 38.66 -0.82
N GLU A 68 -8.50 39.31 -1.98
CA GLU A 68 -8.32 40.76 -2.10
C GLU A 68 -9.40 41.55 -1.35
N ASP A 69 -10.60 40.97 -1.20
CA ASP A 69 -11.73 41.52 -0.43
C ASP A 69 -11.58 41.33 1.10
N GLY A 70 -10.46 40.76 1.57
CA GLY A 70 -10.23 40.46 2.98
C GLY A 70 -10.97 39.22 3.50
N THR A 71 -11.65 38.48 2.62
CA THR A 71 -12.32 37.22 2.97
C THR A 71 -11.29 36.11 3.19
N ALA A 72 -11.46 35.34 4.27
CA ALA A 72 -10.61 34.19 4.56
C ALA A 72 -11.25 32.93 3.99
N GLU A 73 -10.67 32.38 2.92
CA GLU A 73 -11.12 31.13 2.33
C GLU A 73 -10.27 29.96 2.82
N ARG A 74 -10.96 28.85 3.13
CA ARG A 74 -10.28 27.63 3.57
C ARG A 74 -9.90 26.81 2.35
N ILE A 75 -8.61 26.77 2.01
CA ILE A 75 -8.12 25.88 0.95
C ILE A 75 -8.33 24.42 1.37
N SER A 76 -8.99 23.66 0.51
CA SER A 76 -9.09 22.21 0.66
C SER A 76 -7.69 21.61 0.57
N ALA A 77 -7.31 20.81 1.57
CA ALA A 77 -6.01 20.15 1.53
C ALA A 77 -5.97 19.22 0.30
N PRO A 78 -4.91 19.25 -0.51
CA PRO A 78 -4.78 18.32 -1.62
C PRO A 78 -4.81 16.89 -1.07
N SER A 79 -5.84 16.13 -1.45
CA SER A 79 -6.11 14.77 -0.95
C SER A 79 -5.37 13.69 -1.76
N LEU A 80 -4.74 14.07 -2.87
CA LEU A 80 -4.11 13.14 -3.79
C LEU A 80 -2.67 12.89 -3.36
N THR A 81 -2.46 11.80 -2.63
CA THR A 81 -1.13 11.26 -2.37
C THR A 81 -0.49 10.88 -3.71
N THR A 82 0.61 11.53 -4.07
CA THR A 82 1.38 11.15 -5.27
C THR A 82 2.04 9.79 -5.06
N PHE A 83 2.44 9.10 -6.13
CA PHE A 83 3.19 7.84 -5.99
C PHE A 83 4.46 8.02 -5.15
N HIS A 84 5.16 9.15 -5.33
CA HIS A 84 6.33 9.50 -4.52
C HIS A 84 6.01 9.66 -3.03
N ASP A 85 4.91 10.34 -2.71
CA ASP A 85 4.46 10.48 -1.32
C ASP A 85 4.08 9.11 -0.74
N TRP A 86 3.39 8.26 -1.51
CA TRP A 86 3.05 6.91 -1.12
C TRP A 86 4.31 6.07 -0.82
N CYS A 87 5.34 6.13 -1.67
CA CYS A 87 6.60 5.41 -1.46
C CYS A 87 7.31 5.84 -0.16
N LYS A 88 7.34 7.14 0.13
CA LYS A 88 7.91 7.66 1.39
C LYS A 88 7.12 7.18 2.60
N SER A 89 5.80 7.35 2.58
CA SER A 89 4.90 6.93 3.65
C SER A 89 4.96 5.41 3.89
N SER A 90 4.97 4.62 2.82
CA SER A 90 5.12 3.17 2.87
C SER A 90 6.45 2.76 3.48
N THR A 91 7.55 3.46 3.16
CA THR A 91 8.88 3.17 3.72
C THR A 91 8.92 3.44 5.22
N ILE A 92 8.36 4.56 5.68
CA ILE A 92 8.28 4.88 7.12
C ILE A 92 7.40 3.86 7.85
N TYR A 93 6.25 3.54 7.27
CA TYR A 93 5.32 2.54 7.80
C TYR A 93 5.98 1.16 7.93
N LYS A 94 6.77 0.77 6.92
CA LYS A 94 7.53 -0.48 6.91
C LYS A 94 8.51 -0.57 8.06
N TYR A 95 9.31 0.47 8.28
CA TYR A 95 10.23 0.51 9.41
C TYR A 95 9.50 0.56 10.76
N ALA A 96 8.38 1.27 10.85
CA ALA A 96 7.58 1.30 12.08
C ALA A 96 7.06 -0.09 12.46
N LEU A 97 6.54 -0.87 11.50
CA LEU A 97 6.09 -2.24 11.74
C LEU A 97 7.25 -3.19 12.10
N ALA A 98 8.41 -3.02 11.46
CA ALA A 98 9.60 -3.79 11.78
C ALA A 98 10.13 -3.47 13.19
N MET A 99 10.15 -2.19 13.58
CA MET A 99 10.59 -1.71 14.90
C MET A 99 9.78 -2.30 16.05
N ILE A 100 8.47 -2.49 15.85
CA ILE A 100 7.58 -3.08 16.86
C ILE A 100 7.50 -4.61 16.77
N GLY A 101 8.24 -5.23 15.84
CA GLY A 101 8.22 -6.68 15.64
C GLY A 101 6.92 -7.23 15.02
N ALA A 102 6.06 -6.37 14.48
CA ALA A 102 4.78 -6.78 13.90
C ALA A 102 4.93 -7.42 12.51
N SER A 103 6.04 -7.16 11.82
CA SER A 103 6.30 -7.68 10.48
C SER A 103 7.79 -7.73 10.20
N THR A 104 8.19 -8.63 9.30
CA THR A 104 9.54 -8.58 8.71
C THR A 104 9.56 -7.59 7.54
N ILE A 105 10.74 -7.03 7.24
CA ILE A 105 10.90 -6.15 6.07
C ILE A 105 10.63 -6.92 4.77
N THR A 106 11.08 -8.17 4.68
CA THR A 106 10.88 -9.02 3.49
C THR A 106 9.41 -9.23 3.18
N ASP A 107 8.55 -9.40 4.19
CA ASP A 107 7.10 -9.50 4.00
C ASP A 107 6.52 -8.21 3.38
N LEU A 108 6.97 -7.06 3.88
CA LEU A 108 6.47 -5.75 3.47
C LEU A 108 7.04 -5.28 2.14
N GLU A 109 8.25 -5.70 1.76
CA GLU A 109 8.79 -5.46 0.41
C GLU A 109 8.01 -6.25 -0.64
N ALA A 110 7.62 -7.49 -0.36
CA ALA A 110 6.76 -8.26 -1.26
C ALA A 110 5.39 -7.58 -1.46
N TYR A 111 4.81 -7.07 -0.37
CA TYR A 111 3.58 -6.27 -0.44
C TYR A 111 3.79 -4.97 -1.24
N ARG A 112 4.88 -4.24 -0.97
CA ARG A 112 5.20 -2.97 -1.65
C ARG A 112 5.37 -3.17 -3.15
N ALA A 113 6.16 -4.16 -3.57
CA ALA A 113 6.41 -4.47 -4.98
C ALA A 113 5.11 -4.70 -5.77
N GLN A 114 4.10 -5.29 -5.11
CA GLN A 114 2.80 -5.52 -5.73
C GLN A 114 2.01 -4.23 -5.99
N ILE A 115 2.08 -3.26 -5.07
CA ILE A 115 1.45 -1.95 -5.26
C ILE A 115 2.23 -1.13 -6.30
N GLU A 116 3.56 -1.16 -6.27
CA GLU A 116 4.41 -0.52 -7.29
C GLU A 116 4.12 -1.07 -8.70
N HIS A 117 3.84 -2.37 -8.82
CA HIS A 117 3.40 -2.97 -10.07
C HIS A 117 2.05 -2.42 -10.57
N LEU A 118 1.10 -2.12 -9.67
CA LEU A 118 -0.15 -1.48 -10.08
C LEU A 118 0.10 -0.05 -10.56
N TYR A 119 0.95 0.71 -9.86
CA TYR A 119 1.37 2.03 -10.33
C TYR A 119 2.05 1.99 -11.70
N SER A 120 2.85 0.96 -12.00
CA SER A 120 3.50 0.84 -13.32
C SER A 120 2.51 0.51 -14.45
N ILE A 121 1.41 -0.19 -14.15
CA ILE A 121 0.34 -0.48 -15.13
C ILE A 121 -0.53 0.74 -15.39
N TYR A 122 -1.01 1.39 -14.33
CA TYR A 122 -2.03 2.44 -14.43
C TYR A 122 -1.45 3.86 -14.55
N GLY A 123 -0.19 4.06 -14.15
CA GLY A 123 0.48 5.35 -14.14
C GLY A 123 -0.10 6.34 -13.12
N ASP A 124 0.51 7.53 -13.06
CA ASP A 124 0.15 8.56 -12.08
C ASP A 124 -1.29 9.09 -12.27
N HIS A 125 -1.80 9.09 -13.51
CA HIS A 125 -3.15 9.57 -13.83
C HIS A 125 -4.25 8.83 -13.03
N TYR A 126 -4.05 7.53 -12.81
CA TYR A 126 -4.98 6.68 -12.06
C TYR A 126 -4.42 6.28 -10.68
N GLY A 127 -3.32 6.89 -10.24
CA GLY A 127 -2.63 6.56 -9.00
C GLY A 127 -3.49 6.75 -7.74
N SER A 128 -4.47 7.64 -7.79
CA SER A 128 -5.46 7.81 -6.71
C SER A 128 -6.33 6.58 -6.50
N PHE A 129 -6.71 5.87 -7.57
CA PHE A 129 -7.45 4.61 -7.48
C PHE A 129 -6.60 3.47 -6.94
N VAL A 130 -5.31 3.45 -7.31
CA VAL A 130 -4.35 2.49 -6.74
C VAL A 130 -4.18 2.73 -5.24
N THR A 131 -3.98 4.00 -4.83
CA THR A 131 -3.90 4.37 -3.40
C THR A 131 -5.17 3.99 -2.64
N GLY A 132 -6.35 4.26 -3.22
CA GLY A 132 -7.63 3.92 -2.58
C GLY A 132 -7.83 2.41 -2.44
N ALA A 133 -7.45 1.62 -3.46
CA ALA A 133 -7.50 0.17 -3.38
C ALA A 133 -6.52 -0.39 -2.33
N ASP A 134 -5.32 0.16 -2.26
CA ASP A 134 -4.33 -0.14 -1.22
C ASP A 134 -4.85 0.19 0.18
N GLU A 135 -5.44 1.36 0.37
CA GLU A 135 -6.00 1.80 1.65
C GLU A 135 -7.11 0.87 2.13
N LEU A 136 -8.02 0.47 1.24
CA LEU A 136 -9.03 -0.55 1.54
C LEU A 136 -8.41 -1.90 1.91
N LEU A 137 -7.35 -2.30 1.21
CA LEU A 137 -6.64 -3.54 1.51
C LEU A 137 -6.08 -3.50 2.94
N ARG A 138 -5.37 -2.42 3.28
CA ARG A 138 -4.72 -2.22 4.58
C ARG A 138 -5.70 -1.99 5.73
N SER A 139 -6.84 -1.35 5.49
CA SER A 139 -7.83 -1.01 6.52
C SER A 139 -8.79 -2.14 6.85
N SER A 140 -9.13 -2.98 5.86
CA SER A 140 -10.21 -3.97 6.02
C SER A 140 -9.84 -5.36 5.51
N ARG A 141 -9.32 -5.46 4.28
CA ARG A 141 -9.14 -6.76 3.61
C ARG A 141 -8.10 -7.64 4.29
N ILE A 142 -7.04 -7.04 4.82
CA ILE A 142 -5.92 -7.75 5.45
C ILE A 142 -6.34 -8.65 6.61
N SER A 143 -7.43 -8.30 7.32
CA SER A 143 -7.98 -9.10 8.42
C SER A 143 -8.36 -10.53 8.00
N LYS A 144 -8.70 -10.75 6.71
CA LYS A 144 -9.03 -12.09 6.19
C LYS A 144 -7.83 -13.03 6.15
N PHE A 145 -6.63 -12.47 6.08
CA PHE A 145 -5.38 -13.21 6.01
C PHE A 145 -4.66 -13.25 7.36
N TRP A 146 -5.32 -12.77 8.41
CA TRP A 146 -4.82 -12.78 9.76
C TRP A 146 -4.69 -14.23 10.27
N PRO A 147 -3.49 -14.70 10.63
CA PRO A 147 -3.28 -16.09 11.01
C PRO A 147 -4.00 -16.42 12.33
N VAL A 148 -4.69 -17.56 12.35
CA VAL A 148 -5.31 -18.12 13.55
C VAL A 148 -4.21 -18.76 14.40
N GLY A 149 -3.53 -17.97 15.23
CA GLY A 149 -2.51 -18.47 16.15
C GLY A 149 -1.52 -17.38 16.54
N ASP A 150 -0.60 -17.04 15.65
CA ASP A 150 0.41 -16.01 15.89
C ASP A 150 -0.11 -14.61 15.52
N LYS A 151 -0.93 -14.06 16.42
CA LYS A 151 -1.56 -12.73 16.31
C LYS A 151 -0.57 -11.56 16.38
N THR A 152 0.73 -11.82 16.35
CA THR A 152 1.74 -10.76 16.41
C THR A 152 2.39 -10.49 15.05
N LYS A 153 2.23 -11.38 14.07
CA LYS A 153 2.91 -11.31 12.77
C LYS A 153 2.00 -10.87 11.63
N TRP A 154 1.66 -9.58 11.62
CA TRP A 154 0.95 -8.92 10.52
C TRP A 154 1.63 -9.10 9.16
N GLY A 155 2.96 -9.26 9.10
CA GLY A 155 3.70 -9.40 7.84
C GLY A 155 3.19 -10.49 6.90
N VAL A 156 2.89 -11.67 7.43
CA VAL A 156 2.34 -12.78 6.62
C VAL A 156 0.99 -12.40 6.02
N ALA A 157 0.14 -11.71 6.80
CA ALA A 157 -1.15 -11.22 6.33
C ALA A 157 -1.00 -10.16 5.24
N PHE A 158 -0.03 -9.25 5.36
CA PHE A 158 0.29 -8.26 4.32
C PHE A 158 0.71 -8.94 3.01
N ARG A 159 1.64 -9.90 3.09
CA ARG A 159 2.10 -10.64 1.91
C ARG A 159 0.95 -11.41 1.24
N ALA A 160 0.15 -12.12 2.03
CA ALA A 160 -0.99 -12.89 1.52
C ALA A 160 -2.07 -12.00 0.91
N ALA A 161 -2.36 -10.85 1.54
CA ALA A 161 -3.30 -9.87 1.00
C ALA A 161 -2.79 -9.26 -0.32
N ALA A 162 -1.51 -8.95 -0.42
CA ALA A 162 -0.89 -8.48 -1.67
C ALA A 162 -0.99 -9.54 -2.78
N ALA A 163 -0.77 -10.81 -2.44
CA ALA A 163 -0.89 -11.93 -3.38
C ALA A 163 -2.33 -12.12 -3.90
N ASP A 164 -3.36 -11.65 -3.19
CA ASP A 164 -4.74 -11.51 -3.70
C ASP A 164 -4.84 -10.34 -4.69
N TYR A 165 -4.08 -10.45 -5.77
CA TYR A 165 -4.07 -9.48 -6.87
C TYR A 165 -5.46 -9.28 -7.48
N SER A 166 -6.31 -10.29 -7.39
CA SER A 166 -7.68 -10.24 -7.90
C SER A 166 -8.50 -9.12 -7.25
N PHE A 167 -8.36 -8.94 -5.93
CA PHE A 167 -9.05 -7.89 -5.19
C PHE A 167 -8.55 -6.50 -5.61
N LEU A 168 -7.23 -6.28 -5.58
CA LEU A 168 -6.64 -4.99 -5.92
C LEU A 168 -6.97 -4.59 -7.36
N ASN A 169 -6.77 -5.52 -8.30
CA ASN A 169 -7.04 -5.27 -9.71
C ASN A 169 -8.53 -5.04 -9.98
N ALA A 170 -9.43 -5.77 -9.30
CA ALA A 170 -10.87 -5.51 -9.43
C ALA A 170 -11.23 -4.11 -8.93
N GLN A 171 -10.69 -3.69 -7.78
CA GLN A 171 -10.99 -2.39 -7.20
C GLN A 171 -10.50 -1.24 -8.07
N VAL A 172 -9.28 -1.34 -8.61
CA VAL A 172 -8.74 -0.31 -9.52
C VAL A 172 -9.53 -0.30 -10.83
N ASN A 173 -9.76 -1.46 -11.46
CA ASN A 173 -10.49 -1.54 -12.71
C ASN A 173 -11.91 -0.97 -12.61
N CYS A 174 -12.68 -1.35 -11.58
CA CYS A 174 -14.05 -0.85 -11.38
C CYS A 174 -14.09 0.68 -11.39
N ASN A 175 -13.15 1.31 -10.67
CA ASN A 175 -13.09 2.76 -10.58
C ASN A 175 -12.64 3.41 -11.90
N VAL A 176 -11.61 2.85 -12.55
CA VAL A 176 -11.13 3.35 -13.85
C VAL A 176 -12.21 3.26 -14.92
N PHE A 177 -12.95 2.13 -14.98
CA PHE A 177 -14.07 1.96 -15.90
C PHE A 177 -15.20 2.96 -15.63
N GLN A 178 -15.53 3.20 -14.37
CA GLN A 178 -16.57 4.16 -14.00
C GLN A 178 -16.22 5.57 -14.47
N VAL A 179 -14.99 6.04 -14.19
CA VAL A 179 -14.53 7.36 -14.65
C VAL A 179 -14.50 7.46 -16.17
N THR A 180 -14.02 6.42 -16.86
CA THR A 180 -13.97 6.40 -18.32
C THR A 180 -15.38 6.47 -18.92
N ARG A 181 -16.34 5.76 -18.33
CA ARG A 181 -17.75 5.80 -18.75
C ARG A 181 -18.35 7.18 -18.53
N ASP A 182 -18.15 7.77 -17.36
CA ASP A 182 -18.74 9.05 -16.98
C ASP A 182 -18.17 10.18 -17.87
N ASN A 183 -16.88 10.12 -18.21
CA ASN A 183 -16.25 11.03 -19.18
C ASN A 183 -16.83 10.89 -20.60
N ASN A 184 -17.10 9.66 -21.06
CA ASN A 184 -17.68 9.43 -22.38
C ASN A 184 -19.17 9.84 -22.46
N THR A 185 -19.89 9.75 -21.33
CA THR A 185 -21.32 10.11 -21.26
C THR A 185 -21.53 11.62 -21.19
N SER A 186 -20.49 12.37 -20.82
CA SER A 186 -20.53 13.82 -20.67
C SER A 186 -20.31 14.60 -21.98
N GLN A 187 -20.33 13.95 -23.14
CA GLN A 187 -20.37 14.68 -24.42
C GLN A 187 -21.71 15.43 -24.58
N PRO A 188 -21.70 16.67 -25.09
CA PRO A 188 -22.84 17.58 -25.00
C PRO A 188 -23.94 17.19 -25.98
N GLY A 189 -24.90 16.40 -25.50
CA GLY A 189 -26.04 15.94 -26.28
C GLY A 189 -27.35 15.85 -25.49
N ALA A 190 -27.48 16.46 -24.31
CA ALA A 190 -28.77 16.74 -23.69
C ALA A 190 -28.57 17.61 -22.45
N LYS A 191 -29.13 18.83 -22.44
CA LYS A 191 -29.34 19.59 -21.22
C LYS A 191 -30.44 18.89 -20.42
N SER A 192 -30.10 18.15 -19.38
CA SER A 192 -31.04 17.85 -18.29
C SER A 192 -30.48 18.38 -16.99
N SER A 193 -31.03 19.50 -16.54
CA SER A 193 -30.81 20.08 -15.22
C SER A 193 -31.29 19.11 -14.14
N LEU A 194 -30.35 18.48 -13.43
CA LEU A 194 -30.62 17.97 -12.08
C LEU A 194 -29.43 18.30 -11.19
N HIS A 195 -29.72 18.99 -10.10
CA HIS A 195 -28.81 19.26 -9.00
C HIS A 195 -28.15 17.97 -8.52
N SER A 196 -26.84 17.83 -8.76
CA SER A 196 -26.01 16.83 -8.10
C SER A 196 -25.34 17.45 -6.88
N THR A 197 -25.81 17.05 -5.70
CA THR A 197 -25.13 17.25 -4.42
C THR A 197 -23.75 16.57 -4.40
N PRO A 198 -22.77 17.11 -3.65
CA PRO A 198 -21.39 16.65 -3.72
C PRO A 198 -21.18 15.31 -2.97
N HIS A 199 -20.71 14.33 -3.72
CA HIS A 199 -19.78 13.25 -3.34
C HIS A 199 -19.52 13.02 -1.84
N SER A 200 -20.31 12.14 -1.22
CA SER A 200 -19.98 11.62 0.12
C SER A 200 -20.37 10.17 0.39
N THR A 201 -20.38 9.28 -0.61
CA THR A 201 -20.43 7.81 -0.37
C THR A 201 -19.87 7.05 -1.58
N TRP A 202 -18.53 6.97 -1.70
CA TRP A 202 -17.87 6.33 -2.86
C TRP A 202 -17.49 4.85 -2.65
N TRP A 203 -17.63 4.32 -1.44
CA TRP A 203 -17.06 3.03 -1.07
C TRP A 203 -18.05 1.85 -1.06
N SER A 204 -19.35 2.09 -1.28
CA SER A 204 -20.38 1.10 -0.93
C SER A 204 -20.89 0.19 -2.06
N ASN A 205 -20.51 0.39 -3.33
CA ASN A 205 -21.25 -0.23 -4.46
C ASN A 205 -20.46 -1.14 -5.43
N CYS A 206 -19.22 -1.54 -5.13
CA CYS A 206 -18.53 -2.53 -5.97
C CYS A 206 -18.82 -3.97 -5.52
N GLY A 207 -20.04 -4.45 -5.81
CA GLY A 207 -20.45 -5.86 -5.76
C GLY A 207 -20.25 -6.60 -7.09
N PRO A 208 -20.47 -7.94 -7.16
CA PRO A 208 -19.90 -8.82 -8.17
C PRO A 208 -20.71 -8.81 -9.49
N GLN A 209 -20.36 -7.95 -10.44
CA GLN A 209 -20.99 -7.96 -11.77
C GLN A 209 -20.05 -7.80 -12.98
N LEU A 210 -18.74 -8.04 -12.84
CA LEU A 210 -17.78 -7.82 -13.94
C LEU A 210 -16.93 -9.05 -14.29
N THR A 211 -17.52 -10.24 -14.38
CA THR A 211 -16.82 -11.45 -14.86
C THR A 211 -16.75 -11.59 -16.39
N LEU A 212 -17.48 -10.80 -17.17
CA LEU A 212 -17.51 -10.93 -18.64
C LEU A 212 -16.61 -9.95 -19.41
N GLY A 213 -16.31 -8.77 -18.85
CA GLY A 213 -15.46 -7.76 -19.51
C GLY A 213 -13.96 -8.03 -19.42
N LEU A 214 -13.52 -8.76 -18.39
CA LEU A 214 -12.10 -8.99 -18.06
C LEU A 214 -11.36 -9.94 -19.01
N ARG A 215 -12.07 -10.66 -19.91
CA ARG A 215 -11.43 -11.63 -20.82
C ARG A 215 -10.64 -10.96 -21.95
N ARG A 216 -11.11 -9.80 -22.46
CA ARG A 216 -10.49 -9.13 -23.63
C ARG A 216 -9.23 -8.32 -23.31
N LEU A 217 -9.06 -7.86 -22.07
CA LEU A 217 -7.85 -7.13 -21.65
C LEU A 217 -6.72 -8.09 -21.22
N ARG A 218 -7.05 -9.29 -20.74
CA ARG A 218 -6.08 -10.33 -20.38
C ARG A 218 -5.33 -10.89 -21.61
N GLU A 219 -5.99 -10.97 -22.76
CA GLU A 219 -5.38 -11.50 -23.99
C GLU A 219 -4.37 -10.54 -24.64
N ARG A 220 -4.45 -9.23 -24.36
CA ARG A 220 -3.47 -8.25 -24.90
C ARG A 220 -2.20 -8.13 -24.05
N ALA A 221 -2.27 -8.37 -22.74
CA ALA A 221 -1.11 -8.26 -21.85
C ALA A 221 -0.19 -9.52 -21.84
N ILE A 222 -0.73 -10.69 -22.21
CA ILE A 222 0.04 -11.95 -22.22
C ILE A 222 0.93 -12.08 -23.48
N SER A 223 0.73 -11.26 -24.51
CA SER A 223 1.48 -11.34 -25.76
C SER A 223 2.86 -10.64 -25.74
N SER A 224 3.25 -9.96 -24.66
CA SER A 224 4.43 -9.08 -24.69
C SER A 224 5.34 -9.07 -23.45
N ALA A 225 5.56 -10.20 -22.77
CA ALA A 225 6.71 -10.32 -21.86
C ALA A 225 7.11 -11.78 -21.54
N PHE A 226 8.42 -12.02 -21.54
CA PHE A 226 9.20 -13.21 -21.14
C PHE A 226 9.54 -14.25 -22.24
N PRO A 227 10.77 -14.19 -22.81
CA PRO A 227 11.41 -15.38 -23.35
C PRO A 227 11.98 -16.22 -22.20
N THR A 228 11.34 -17.35 -21.89
CA THR A 228 11.94 -18.39 -21.04
C THR A 228 13.00 -19.14 -21.83
N LYS A 229 14.29 -18.95 -21.50
CA LYS A 229 15.34 -19.89 -21.91
C LYS A 229 15.29 -21.13 -21.01
N PRO A 230 15.37 -22.35 -21.55
CA PRO A 230 15.43 -23.56 -20.74
C PRO A 230 16.83 -23.69 -20.12
N VAL A 231 16.86 -23.82 -18.79
CA VAL A 231 18.06 -24.25 -18.06
C VAL A 231 18.07 -25.77 -18.06
N HIS A 232 19.03 -26.38 -18.76
CA HIS A 232 19.30 -27.81 -18.65
C HIS A 232 19.79 -28.13 -17.22
N LEU A 233 18.95 -28.83 -16.47
CA LEU A 233 19.27 -29.35 -15.13
C LEU A 233 20.11 -30.63 -15.30
N ALA A 234 21.43 -30.51 -15.17
CA ALA A 234 22.30 -31.68 -15.04
C ALA A 234 22.19 -32.22 -13.61
N ILE A 235 21.56 -33.38 -13.47
CA ILE A 235 21.50 -34.15 -12.23
C ILE A 235 22.85 -34.85 -12.06
N LEU A 236 23.70 -34.35 -11.18
CA LEU A 236 24.89 -35.05 -10.70
C LEU A 236 24.54 -35.75 -9.37
N VAL A 237 24.31 -37.06 -9.47
CA VAL A 237 24.22 -37.98 -8.33
C VAL A 237 25.65 -38.20 -7.80
N ALA A 238 25.90 -37.84 -6.55
CA ALA A 238 27.11 -38.25 -5.83
C ALA A 238 26.73 -39.27 -4.74
N PRO A 239 27.46 -40.39 -4.61
CA PRO A 239 27.10 -41.47 -3.70
C PRO A 239 27.60 -41.22 -2.27
N ALA A 240 26.81 -41.69 -1.32
CA ALA A 240 27.17 -41.83 0.08
C ALA A 240 28.26 -42.90 0.24
N LEU A 241 29.32 -42.58 0.98
CA LEU A 241 30.22 -43.56 1.59
C LEU A 241 30.48 -43.17 3.04
N MET A 242 29.81 -43.92 3.91
CA MET A 242 30.15 -44.13 5.31
C MET A 242 31.35 -45.08 5.39
N VAL A 243 32.43 -44.68 6.06
CA VAL A 243 33.31 -45.60 6.80
C VAL A 243 33.85 -44.82 7.99
N GLY A 244 33.41 -45.19 9.20
CA GLY A 244 34.11 -44.83 10.42
C GLY A 244 35.29 -45.77 10.64
N SER A 245 36.30 -45.35 11.39
CA SER A 245 37.04 -46.22 12.31
C SER A 245 38.01 -45.41 13.16
N THR A 246 38.10 -45.84 14.40
CA THR A 246 38.84 -45.37 15.56
C THR A 246 40.36 -45.63 15.51
N CYS A 247 41.03 -45.13 16.56
CA CYS A 247 42.38 -45.44 17.08
C CYS A 247 43.50 -44.55 16.50
N ALA A 248 44.41 -43.95 17.27
CA ALA A 248 44.75 -44.03 18.69
C ALA A 248 45.35 -42.69 19.15
#